data_AF-Q58750-F1
#
_entry.id   AF-Q58750-F1
#
_cell.length_a   1.000
_cell.length_b   1.000
_cell.length_c   1.000
_cell.angle_alpha   90.00
_cell.angle_beta   90.00
_cell.angle_gamma   90.00
#
_symmetry.space_group_name_H-M   'P 1'
#
loop_
_entity.id
_entity.type
_entity.pdbx_description
1 polymer ?
#
loop_
_entity_poly.entity_id
_entity_poly.type
_entity_poly.pdbx_seq_one_letter_code
_entity_poly.pdbx_strand_id
1 'polypeptide(L)'
;MFLKKRHLEILKKMKETEMQNEIEKALPEEFKTRALELFILGFAELKGDKIIFTEAGKKLMEIVDKIDLEKIPDIFVDSEIIKIMELLEETGNVPEDWMLMLKERFLADENGLTEIGKEILKIYRETHPVVYLTPELLAFIKDMPKIGVYDELITYKNTKEYGDNIINALQAMRLLLISPKTESGKAFSTTKALNYVLKVASLVPNLSRALILRKEDFEILERGETTEEMTESGFYAEGKVTELGQAMMDTYKEMGKVEEKTLPIYVLEDEIKVLKAIEEIKEKYETNPEIIPTYDEIKKRTNIDDLGAVLHTLESKELIKREVVKNKDTYWMTEFGEKVKDLGEVSTDGMKAITYPESGDVPIAEWVIKGKEEGTVKRGITEKGKYLIKLSKTIKRKPYLTKYDISTLIKIPRKRYIHRDELVKLIQGHVGGDEKEIIKSLGEAESKGFIKELQNKMIKLTELGEEVKTAIEMAKIQELLATKFAVTPTTFNILKTIYDHKEEFDKVWKEKSEGKEHKENEIVLLAKYLSLTPEEIKKNLVILKNVGFIGKKGLTDAGVKLVEAYLNFYQ
;
A
#
# COMPACT_ATOMS: atom_id res chain seq x y z
N MET A 1 -8.30 17.79 2.04
CA MET A 1 -9.08 19.02 1.77
C MET A 1 -10.39 18.90 2.52
N PHE A 2 -10.95 20.02 2.98
CA PHE A 2 -12.26 20.07 3.62
C PHE A 2 -12.96 21.38 3.26
N LEU A 3 -14.07 21.33 2.51
CA LEU A 3 -14.84 22.46 2.04
C LEU A 3 -16.32 22.25 2.36
N LYS A 4 -16.91 23.24 3.03
CA LYS A 4 -18.35 23.33 3.24
C LYS A 4 -18.98 24.29 2.24
N LYS A 5 -20.29 24.16 2.03
CA LYS A 5 -21.11 25.15 1.32
C LYS A 5 -20.85 26.57 1.83
N ARG A 6 -20.81 26.75 3.16
CA ARG A 6 -20.53 28.06 3.79
C ARG A 6 -19.16 28.64 3.40
N HIS A 7 -18.14 27.81 3.14
CA HIS A 7 -16.85 28.29 2.61
C HIS A 7 -17.02 28.91 1.23
N LEU A 8 -17.78 28.27 0.36
CA LEU A 8 -18.02 28.76 -0.99
C LEU A 8 -18.87 30.04 -0.99
N GLU A 9 -19.84 30.15 -0.08
CA GLU A 9 -20.63 31.37 0.13
C GLU A 9 -19.76 32.55 0.60
N ILE A 10 -18.84 32.30 1.54
CA ILE A 10 -17.87 33.31 1.99
C ILE A 10 -16.98 33.75 0.83
N LEU A 11 -16.40 32.81 0.06
CA LEU A 11 -15.61 33.13 -1.13
C LEU A 11 -16.41 33.96 -2.14
N LYS A 12 -17.70 33.61 -2.37
CA LYS A 12 -18.56 34.38 -3.25
C LYS A 12 -18.79 35.81 -2.74
N LYS A 13 -19.00 35.99 -1.42
CA LYS A 13 -19.16 37.31 -0.81
C LYS A 13 -17.86 38.12 -0.80
N MET A 14 -16.70 37.47 -0.73
CA MET A 14 -15.38 38.11 -0.82
C MET A 14 -15.13 38.82 -2.16
N LYS A 15 -15.90 38.50 -3.22
CA LYS A 15 -15.87 39.28 -4.47
C LYS A 15 -16.45 40.69 -4.32
N GLU A 16 -17.40 40.84 -3.41
CA GLU A 16 -18.12 42.10 -3.21
C GLU A 16 -17.39 43.00 -2.20
N THR A 17 -16.69 42.41 -1.23
CA THR A 17 -15.99 43.14 -0.18
C THR A 17 -14.88 42.29 0.44
N GLU A 18 -13.75 42.91 0.80
CA GLU A 18 -12.69 42.28 1.57
C GLU A 18 -12.90 42.43 3.09
N MET A 19 -13.90 43.22 3.51
CA MET A 19 -14.10 43.57 4.92
C MET A 19 -14.78 42.43 5.70
N GLN A 20 -14.09 41.86 6.68
CA GLN A 20 -14.60 40.73 7.47
C GLN A 20 -15.95 41.05 8.13
N ASN A 21 -16.10 42.24 8.70
CA ASN A 21 -17.35 42.66 9.37
C ASN A 21 -18.55 42.72 8.42
N GLU A 22 -18.34 43.02 7.14
CA GLU A 22 -19.43 43.06 6.15
C GLU A 22 -19.83 41.65 5.71
N ILE A 23 -18.86 40.75 5.57
CA ILE A 23 -19.10 39.35 5.25
C ILE A 23 -19.78 38.66 6.44
N GLU A 24 -19.30 38.87 7.67
CA GLU A 24 -19.90 38.33 8.90
C GLU A 24 -21.35 38.80 9.08
N LYS A 25 -21.67 40.06 8.76
CA LYS A 25 -23.07 40.54 8.79
C LYS A 25 -23.98 39.80 7.81
N ALA A 26 -23.46 39.48 6.62
CA ALA A 26 -24.23 38.77 5.60
C ALA A 26 -24.33 37.26 5.89
N LEU A 27 -23.30 36.69 6.51
CA LEU A 27 -23.16 35.25 6.76
C LEU A 27 -22.72 35.03 8.23
N PRO A 28 -23.53 35.34 9.24
CA PRO A 28 -23.10 35.40 10.64
C PRO A 28 -22.80 34.03 11.27
N GLU A 29 -23.44 32.98 10.79
CA GLU A 29 -23.28 31.63 11.34
C GLU A 29 -21.85 31.11 11.14
N GLU A 30 -21.15 30.88 12.25
CA GLU A 30 -19.80 30.30 12.29
C GLU A 30 -18.75 31.01 11.41
N PHE A 31 -18.99 32.27 10.99
CA PHE A 31 -18.13 33.00 10.06
C PHE A 31 -16.64 32.91 10.42
N LYS A 32 -16.29 33.21 11.67
CA LYS A 32 -14.91 33.23 12.15
C LYS A 32 -14.23 31.86 12.01
N THR A 33 -14.95 30.79 12.32
CA THR A 33 -14.47 29.40 12.14
C THR A 33 -14.22 29.10 10.68
N ARG A 34 -15.17 29.46 9.81
CA ARG A 34 -15.14 29.18 8.37
C ARG A 34 -14.07 30.01 7.64
N ALA A 35 -13.88 31.26 8.04
CA ALA A 35 -12.79 32.12 7.59
C ALA A 35 -11.41 31.56 8.00
N LEU A 36 -11.30 31.04 9.22
CA LEU A 36 -10.08 30.39 9.69
C LEU A 36 -9.80 29.09 8.91
N GLU A 37 -10.81 28.27 8.64
CA GLU A 37 -10.65 27.05 7.83
C GLU A 37 -10.21 27.37 6.39
N LEU A 38 -10.75 28.43 5.77
CA LEU A 38 -10.27 28.93 4.48
C LEU A 38 -8.80 29.38 4.52
N PHE A 39 -8.37 29.97 5.64
CA PHE A 39 -6.97 30.31 5.87
C PHE A 39 -6.08 29.07 5.98
N ILE A 40 -6.48 28.07 6.77
CA ILE A 40 -5.75 26.80 6.94
C ILE A 40 -5.59 26.07 5.60
N LEU A 41 -6.63 26.08 4.77
CA LEU A 41 -6.61 25.48 3.43
C LEU A 41 -5.71 26.25 2.44
N GLY A 42 -5.25 27.46 2.81
CA GLY A 42 -4.48 28.32 1.92
C GLY A 42 -5.32 28.98 0.83
N PHE A 43 -6.63 29.12 1.02
CA PHE A 43 -7.54 29.79 0.07
C PHE A 43 -7.77 31.28 0.38
N ALA A 44 -7.57 31.67 1.64
CA ALA A 44 -7.69 33.06 2.06
C ALA A 44 -6.55 33.47 3.00
N GLU A 45 -6.25 34.76 3.04
CA GLU A 45 -5.38 35.39 4.04
C GLU A 45 -6.23 36.28 4.95
N LEU A 46 -5.95 36.24 6.25
CA LEU A 46 -6.56 37.12 7.24
C LEU A 46 -5.57 38.24 7.58
N LYS A 47 -5.90 39.49 7.23
CA LYS A 47 -5.06 40.69 7.49
C LYS A 47 -5.86 41.73 8.27
N GLY A 48 -5.71 41.73 9.59
CA GLY A 48 -6.47 42.64 10.45
C GLY A 48 -7.98 42.41 10.31
N ASP A 49 -8.70 43.42 9.83
CA ASP A 49 -10.14 43.38 9.57
C ASP A 49 -10.50 42.93 8.14
N LYS A 50 -9.51 42.55 7.33
CA LYS A 50 -9.68 42.08 5.95
C LYS A 50 -9.50 40.58 5.78
N ILE A 51 -10.19 40.01 4.82
CA ILE A 51 -9.99 38.66 4.28
C ILE A 51 -9.77 38.76 2.77
N ILE A 52 -8.66 38.21 2.28
CA ILE A 52 -8.22 38.38 0.88
C ILE A 52 -8.00 37.02 0.25
N PHE A 53 -8.28 36.87 -1.04
CA PHE A 53 -7.99 35.63 -1.77
C PHE A 53 -6.48 35.39 -1.90
N THR A 54 -6.06 34.14 -1.68
CA THR A 54 -4.79 33.66 -2.22
C THR A 54 -4.94 33.31 -3.70
N GLU A 55 -3.84 33.00 -4.40
CA GLU A 55 -3.90 32.50 -5.78
C GLU A 55 -4.73 31.21 -5.89
N ALA A 56 -4.63 30.31 -4.90
CA ALA A 56 -5.46 29.12 -4.83
C ALA A 56 -6.95 29.47 -4.61
N GLY A 57 -7.23 30.47 -3.77
CA GLY A 57 -8.59 30.96 -3.53
C GLY A 57 -9.23 31.55 -4.77
N LYS A 58 -8.48 32.29 -5.59
CA LYS A 58 -8.95 32.82 -6.88
C LYS A 58 -9.33 31.68 -7.83
N LYS A 59 -8.46 30.68 -7.99
CA LYS A 59 -8.75 29.47 -8.81
C LYS A 59 -10.02 28.76 -8.33
N LEU A 60 -10.16 28.55 -7.02
CA LEU A 60 -11.37 27.94 -6.46
C LEU A 60 -12.62 28.79 -6.75
N MET A 61 -12.51 30.12 -6.64
CA MET A 61 -13.62 31.02 -6.87
C MET A 61 -14.15 30.97 -8.32
N GLU A 62 -13.29 30.78 -9.32
CA GLU A 62 -13.71 30.59 -10.72
C GLU A 62 -14.59 29.34 -10.93
N ILE A 63 -14.42 28.33 -10.07
CA ILE A 63 -15.26 27.13 -10.04
C ILE A 63 -16.57 27.42 -9.30
N VAL A 64 -16.50 28.14 -8.18
CA VAL A 64 -17.68 28.47 -7.36
C VAL A 64 -18.75 29.21 -8.16
N ASP A 65 -18.37 30.06 -9.11
CA ASP A 65 -19.31 30.75 -10.00
C ASP A 65 -20.16 29.81 -10.87
N LYS A 66 -19.66 28.59 -11.12
CA LYS A 66 -20.32 27.57 -11.95
C LYS A 66 -21.19 26.61 -11.13
N ILE A 67 -21.15 26.70 -9.80
CA ILE A 67 -21.87 25.80 -8.89
C ILE A 67 -23.13 26.50 -8.39
N ASP A 68 -24.26 25.80 -8.49
CA ASP A 68 -25.48 26.19 -7.80
C ASP A 68 -25.35 25.83 -6.30
N LEU A 69 -24.93 26.81 -5.49
CA LEU A 69 -24.71 26.63 -4.06
C LEU A 69 -25.98 26.21 -3.30
N GLU A 70 -27.18 26.45 -3.84
CA GLU A 70 -28.42 26.03 -3.18
C GLU A 70 -28.63 24.51 -3.23
N LYS A 71 -28.05 23.83 -4.22
CA LYS A 71 -28.27 22.41 -4.49
C LYS A 71 -27.20 21.48 -3.93
N ILE A 72 -26.08 22.01 -3.45
CA ILE A 72 -25.00 21.19 -2.88
C ILE A 72 -25.23 20.89 -1.39
N PRO A 73 -24.73 19.74 -0.89
CA PRO A 73 -24.76 19.41 0.54
C PRO A 73 -23.88 20.36 1.37
N ASP A 74 -24.10 20.40 2.71
CA ASP A 74 -23.30 21.23 3.63
C ASP A 74 -21.80 20.92 3.51
N ILE A 75 -21.43 19.64 3.53
CA ILE A 75 -20.05 19.21 3.24
C ILE A 75 -19.93 19.00 1.73
N PHE A 76 -19.32 19.97 1.06
CA PHE A 76 -19.09 19.94 -0.37
C PHE A 76 -17.97 18.96 -0.74
N VAL A 77 -16.78 19.09 -0.13
CA VAL A 77 -15.64 18.21 -0.38
C VAL A 77 -14.93 17.91 0.94
N ASP A 78 -14.61 16.67 1.20
CA ASP A 78 -13.74 16.25 2.30
C ASP A 78 -12.73 15.20 1.80
N SER A 79 -11.96 14.59 2.72
CA SER A 79 -10.98 13.57 2.30
C SER A 79 -11.63 12.32 1.68
N GLU A 80 -12.86 11.98 2.08
CA GLU A 80 -13.64 10.88 1.49
C GLU A 80 -14.01 11.22 0.03
N ILE A 81 -14.57 12.41 -0.21
CA ILE A 81 -14.95 12.85 -1.56
C ILE A 81 -13.73 12.97 -2.48
N ILE A 82 -12.62 13.54 -1.99
CA ILE A 82 -11.36 13.57 -2.74
C ILE A 82 -10.95 12.16 -3.13
N LYS A 83 -11.02 11.20 -2.20
CA LYS A 83 -10.61 9.83 -2.47
C LYS A 83 -11.47 9.15 -3.52
N ILE A 84 -12.78 9.37 -3.50
CA ILE A 84 -13.69 8.84 -4.53
C ILE A 84 -13.33 9.43 -5.90
N MET A 85 -13.05 10.75 -5.98
CA MET A 85 -12.65 11.38 -7.25
C MET A 85 -11.31 10.83 -7.77
N GLU A 86 -10.32 10.62 -6.91
CA GLU A 86 -9.04 10.00 -7.29
C GLU A 86 -9.26 8.60 -7.89
N LEU A 87 -10.10 7.78 -7.24
CA LEU A 87 -10.41 6.43 -7.72
C LEU A 87 -11.16 6.45 -9.05
N LEU A 88 -12.12 7.36 -9.22
CA LEU A 88 -12.85 7.51 -10.47
C LEU A 88 -11.95 7.99 -11.61
N GLU A 89 -11.05 8.95 -11.37
CA GLU A 89 -10.07 9.40 -12.36
C GLU A 89 -9.08 8.29 -12.72
N GLU A 90 -8.58 7.55 -11.73
CA GLU A 90 -7.58 6.50 -11.93
C GLU A 90 -8.16 5.27 -12.65
N THR A 91 -9.40 4.88 -12.33
CA THR A 91 -9.96 3.59 -12.75
C THR A 91 -11.12 3.66 -13.73
N GLY A 92 -11.77 4.83 -13.84
CA GLY A 92 -12.99 5.01 -14.62
C GLY A 92 -14.24 4.34 -14.01
N ASN A 93 -14.16 3.75 -12.82
CA ASN A 93 -15.27 3.04 -12.19
C ASN A 93 -15.26 3.20 -10.66
N VAL A 94 -16.40 3.54 -10.08
CA VAL A 94 -16.64 3.51 -8.63
C VAL A 94 -18.04 2.94 -8.36
N PRO A 95 -18.30 2.38 -7.17
CA PRO A 95 -19.65 1.96 -6.76
C PRO A 95 -20.71 3.04 -6.98
N GLU A 96 -21.94 2.60 -7.28
CA GLU A 96 -23.06 3.50 -7.59
C GLU A 96 -23.35 4.52 -6.47
N ASP A 97 -23.29 4.08 -5.21
CA ASP A 97 -23.47 4.96 -4.05
C ASP A 97 -22.42 6.07 -4.00
N TRP A 98 -21.17 5.78 -4.39
CA TRP A 98 -20.09 6.76 -4.42
C TRP A 98 -20.26 7.72 -5.60
N MET A 99 -20.68 7.19 -6.75
CA MET A 99 -21.02 8.01 -7.92
C MET A 99 -22.16 8.99 -7.61
N LEU A 100 -23.18 8.54 -6.88
CA LEU A 100 -24.29 9.39 -6.44
C LEU A 100 -23.79 10.56 -5.57
N MET A 101 -22.90 10.29 -4.60
CA MET A 101 -22.29 11.34 -3.78
C MET A 101 -21.57 12.40 -4.62
N LEU A 102 -20.85 12.00 -5.67
CA LEU A 102 -20.19 12.94 -6.59
C LEU A 102 -21.19 13.72 -7.45
N LYS A 103 -22.23 13.06 -7.97
CA LYS A 103 -23.29 13.68 -8.78
C LYS A 103 -24.07 14.75 -8.00
N GLU A 104 -24.43 14.48 -6.75
CA GLU A 104 -25.07 15.44 -5.83
C GLU A 104 -24.26 16.73 -5.62
N ARG A 105 -22.96 16.67 -5.88
CA ARG A 105 -22.01 17.80 -5.76
C ARG A 105 -21.59 18.37 -7.11
N PHE A 106 -22.18 17.90 -8.21
CA PHE A 106 -21.80 18.25 -9.59
C PHE A 106 -20.33 17.91 -9.95
N LEU A 107 -19.69 16.99 -9.21
CA LEU A 107 -18.29 16.59 -9.41
C LEU A 107 -18.13 15.46 -10.44
N ALA A 108 -19.20 14.71 -10.68
CA ALA A 108 -19.24 13.64 -11.68
C ALA A 108 -20.59 13.60 -12.41
N ASP A 109 -20.60 12.98 -13.59
CA ASP A 109 -21.77 12.64 -14.38
C ASP A 109 -21.64 11.19 -14.93
N GLU A 110 -22.50 10.79 -15.87
CA GLU A 110 -22.47 9.44 -16.45
C GLU A 110 -21.16 9.10 -17.20
N ASN A 111 -20.37 10.11 -17.58
CA ASN A 111 -19.11 9.94 -18.31
C ASN A 111 -17.88 10.02 -17.40
N GLY A 112 -18.05 10.12 -16.08
CA GLY A 112 -16.97 10.24 -15.10
C GLY A 112 -16.90 11.63 -14.48
N LEU A 113 -15.70 12.13 -14.17
CA LEU A 113 -15.54 13.46 -13.56
C LEU A 113 -15.95 14.58 -14.51
N THR A 114 -16.77 15.51 -14.01
CA THR A 114 -17.10 16.75 -14.73
C THR A 114 -15.90 17.70 -14.74
N GLU A 115 -15.99 18.78 -15.52
CA GLU A 115 -14.96 19.83 -15.49
C GLU A 115 -14.79 20.46 -14.09
N ILE A 116 -15.88 20.55 -13.31
CA ILE A 116 -15.83 21.00 -11.91
C ILE A 116 -15.02 19.99 -11.07
N GLY A 117 -15.33 18.69 -11.19
CA GLY A 117 -14.62 17.63 -10.45
C GLY A 117 -13.13 17.58 -10.77
N LYS A 118 -12.77 17.66 -12.06
CA LYS A 118 -11.36 17.70 -12.50
C LYS A 118 -10.61 18.91 -11.95
N GLU A 119 -11.20 20.10 -12.00
CA GLU A 119 -10.52 21.31 -11.52
C GLU A 119 -10.41 21.31 -9.98
N ILE A 120 -11.40 20.80 -9.24
CA ILE A 120 -11.28 20.62 -7.78
C ILE A 120 -10.16 19.64 -7.44
N LEU A 121 -10.07 18.50 -8.13
CA LEU A 121 -9.02 17.50 -7.89
C LEU A 121 -7.62 18.06 -8.23
N LYS A 122 -7.53 18.84 -9.31
CA LYS A 122 -6.31 19.56 -9.68
C LYS A 122 -5.91 20.61 -8.62
N ILE A 123 -6.85 21.43 -8.14
CA ILE A 123 -6.59 22.36 -7.03
C ILE A 123 -6.11 21.59 -5.81
N TYR A 124 -6.73 20.45 -5.46
CA TYR A 124 -6.25 19.63 -4.35
C TYR A 124 -4.79 19.19 -4.54
N ARG A 125 -4.40 18.74 -5.74
CA ARG A 125 -3.02 18.31 -6.01
C ARG A 125 -2.01 19.47 -6.02
N GLU A 126 -2.41 20.64 -6.51
CA GLU A 126 -1.53 21.81 -6.66
C GLU A 126 -1.42 22.66 -5.38
N THR A 127 -2.42 22.59 -4.49
CA THR A 127 -2.44 23.39 -3.26
C THR A 127 -1.74 22.67 -2.12
N HIS A 128 -1.05 23.46 -1.30
CA HIS A 128 -0.44 22.98 -0.06
C HIS A 128 -1.04 23.77 1.11
N PRO A 129 -1.69 23.11 2.08
CA PRO A 129 -2.30 23.79 3.20
C PRO A 129 -1.25 24.32 4.18
N VAL A 130 -1.66 25.30 4.99
CA VAL A 130 -0.83 25.89 6.06
C VAL A 130 -0.74 24.92 7.23
N VAL A 131 0.42 24.83 7.90
CA VAL A 131 0.51 24.14 9.19
C VAL A 131 -0.08 25.06 10.26
N TYR A 132 -1.21 24.69 10.84
CA TYR A 132 -1.91 25.48 11.86
C TYR A 132 -2.21 24.64 13.10
N LEU A 133 -1.40 24.81 14.14
CA LEU A 133 -1.45 23.96 15.34
C LEU A 133 -1.88 24.78 16.55
N THR A 134 -3.11 24.57 17.01
CA THR A 134 -3.62 25.17 18.24
C THR A 134 -3.33 24.29 19.45
N PRO A 135 -3.35 24.85 20.67
CA PRO A 135 -3.22 24.05 21.89
C PRO A 135 -4.27 22.93 21.99
N GLU A 136 -5.51 23.22 21.57
CA GLU A 136 -6.61 22.24 21.52
C GLU A 136 -6.31 21.10 20.54
N LEU A 137 -5.80 21.42 19.34
CA LEU A 137 -5.45 20.42 18.33
C LEU A 137 -4.31 19.52 18.82
N LEU A 138 -3.27 20.10 19.41
CA LEU A 138 -2.15 19.33 19.98
C LEU A 138 -2.61 18.40 21.11
N ALA A 139 -3.55 18.86 21.95
CA ALA A 139 -4.15 18.03 22.99
C ALA A 139 -4.97 16.86 22.40
N PHE A 140 -5.78 17.12 21.37
CA PHE A 140 -6.60 16.09 20.72
C PHE A 140 -5.75 14.98 20.08
N ILE A 141 -4.73 15.37 19.30
CA ILE A 141 -3.95 14.41 18.52
C ILE A 141 -3.07 13.51 19.37
N LYS A 142 -2.73 13.91 20.60
CA LYS A 142 -1.82 13.15 21.48
C LYS A 142 -2.34 11.73 21.70
N ASP A 143 -3.60 11.62 22.10
CA ASP A 143 -4.21 10.35 22.47
C ASP A 143 -5.24 9.84 21.46
N MET A 144 -5.48 10.52 20.33
CA MET A 144 -6.43 10.03 19.32
C MET A 144 -5.96 8.68 18.73
N PRO A 145 -6.89 7.78 18.38
CA PRO A 145 -6.53 6.65 17.52
C PRO A 145 -5.99 7.17 16.17
N LYS A 146 -4.99 6.49 15.63
CA LYS A 146 -4.27 6.83 14.40
C LYS A 146 -4.79 6.07 13.17
N ILE A 147 -5.34 4.88 13.40
CA ILE A 147 -6.03 4.06 12.40
C ILE A 147 -7.21 3.41 13.12
N GLY A 148 -8.37 3.37 12.49
CA GLY A 148 -9.57 2.75 13.05
C GLY A 148 -10.79 2.87 12.13
N VAL A 149 -11.91 2.29 12.54
CA VAL A 149 -13.20 2.62 11.92
C VAL A 149 -13.60 4.03 12.35
N TYR A 150 -14.29 4.76 11.48
CA TYR A 150 -14.59 6.18 11.69
C TYR A 150 -15.40 6.43 12.97
N ASP A 151 -16.32 5.52 13.32
CA ASP A 151 -17.12 5.61 14.54
C ASP A 151 -16.28 5.62 15.82
N GLU A 152 -15.09 5.00 15.82
CA GLU A 152 -14.17 5.06 16.97
C GLU A 152 -13.55 6.43 17.12
N LEU A 153 -13.24 7.11 16.02
CA LEU A 153 -12.73 8.48 16.05
C LEU A 153 -13.82 9.43 16.56
N ILE A 154 -15.05 9.27 16.08
CA ILE A 154 -16.22 10.04 16.55
C ILE A 154 -16.46 9.80 18.04
N THR A 155 -16.43 8.54 18.48
CA THR A 155 -16.59 8.17 19.89
C THR A 155 -15.50 8.81 20.75
N TYR A 156 -14.24 8.75 20.31
CA TYR A 156 -13.12 9.39 21.01
C TYR A 156 -13.29 10.90 21.12
N LYS A 157 -13.63 11.58 20.01
CA LYS A 157 -13.89 13.02 19.96
C LYS A 157 -15.00 13.42 20.94
N ASN A 158 -16.13 12.71 20.90
CA ASN A 158 -17.29 13.02 21.74
C ASN A 158 -17.03 12.74 23.22
N THR A 159 -16.33 11.65 23.55
CA THR A 159 -15.94 11.31 24.94
C THR A 159 -15.06 12.37 25.58
N LYS A 160 -14.29 13.09 24.76
CA LYS A 160 -13.41 14.17 25.19
C LYS A 160 -14.02 15.57 24.96
N GLU A 161 -15.29 15.64 24.58
CA GLU A 161 -16.06 16.87 24.38
C GLU A 161 -15.49 17.84 23.34
N TYR A 162 -14.73 17.34 22.36
CA TYR A 162 -14.23 18.17 21.26
C TYR A 162 -15.31 18.41 20.21
N GLY A 163 -15.36 19.64 19.68
CA GLY A 163 -16.22 20.02 18.57
C GLY A 163 -15.80 19.37 17.24
N ASP A 164 -16.72 19.29 16.28
CA ASP A 164 -16.48 18.67 14.96
C ASP A 164 -15.36 19.35 14.15
N ASN A 165 -15.12 20.64 14.42
CA ASN A 165 -14.09 21.43 13.76
C ASN A 165 -12.68 20.84 13.95
N ILE A 166 -12.43 20.05 15.01
CA ILE A 166 -11.10 19.43 15.20
C ILE A 166 -10.78 18.39 14.13
N ILE A 167 -11.77 17.56 13.74
CA ILE A 167 -11.61 16.59 12.66
C ILE A 167 -11.50 17.32 11.32
N ASN A 168 -12.31 18.36 11.12
CA ASN A 168 -12.30 19.18 9.90
C ASN A 168 -10.93 19.84 9.69
N ALA A 169 -10.35 20.41 10.74
CA ALA A 169 -9.01 21.02 10.71
C ALA A 169 -7.92 19.99 10.35
N LEU A 170 -7.98 18.78 10.90
CA LEU A 170 -7.03 17.71 10.55
C LEU A 170 -7.15 17.28 9.08
N GLN A 171 -8.37 17.20 8.53
CA GLN A 171 -8.58 16.91 7.10
C GLN A 171 -8.15 18.08 6.19
N ALA A 172 -8.35 19.32 6.64
CA ALA A 172 -7.92 20.52 5.93
C ALA A 172 -6.38 20.56 5.81
N MET A 173 -5.68 20.27 6.91
CA MET A 173 -4.22 20.15 6.95
C MET A 173 -3.67 18.83 6.38
N ARG A 174 -4.52 17.93 5.85
CA ARG A 174 -4.08 16.62 5.32
C ARG A 174 -3.32 15.77 6.36
N LEU A 175 -3.66 15.92 7.64
CA LEU A 175 -3.15 15.09 8.74
C LEU A 175 -4.02 13.85 8.98
N LEU A 176 -5.24 13.87 8.46
CA LEU A 176 -6.26 12.83 8.59
C LEU A 176 -6.93 12.57 7.25
N LEU A 177 -7.07 11.29 6.91
CA LEU A 177 -7.80 10.81 5.74
C LEU A 177 -8.96 9.91 6.20
N ILE A 178 -10.11 10.04 5.53
CA ILE A 178 -11.30 9.23 5.74
C ILE A 178 -11.55 8.44 4.46
N SER A 179 -11.82 7.14 4.62
CA SER A 179 -12.12 6.27 3.48
C SER A 179 -13.53 6.54 2.95
N PRO A 180 -13.77 6.22 1.67
CA PRO A 180 -15.13 6.03 1.17
C PRO A 180 -15.90 5.03 2.04
N LYS A 181 -17.20 5.25 2.20
CA LYS A 181 -18.11 4.33 2.89
C LYS A 181 -18.28 3.01 2.15
N THR A 182 -18.05 1.90 2.84
CA THR A 182 -18.34 0.54 2.38
C THR A 182 -19.47 -0.08 3.21
N GLU A 183 -19.76 -1.36 2.99
CA GLU A 183 -20.75 -2.13 3.76
C GLU A 183 -20.43 -2.12 5.26
N SER A 184 -19.13 -2.12 5.61
CA SER A 184 -18.66 -2.07 7.00
C SER A 184 -18.50 -0.64 7.55
N GLY A 185 -18.98 0.37 6.83
CA GLY A 185 -18.88 1.77 7.21
C GLY A 185 -17.65 2.48 6.66
N LYS A 186 -17.11 3.44 7.41
CA LYS A 186 -15.92 4.21 7.03
C LYS A 186 -14.73 3.85 7.90
N ALA A 187 -13.54 3.98 7.36
CA ALA A 187 -12.29 3.95 8.12
C ALA A 187 -11.60 5.32 8.07
N PHE A 188 -10.60 5.47 8.92
CA PHE A 188 -9.70 6.62 8.87
C PHE A 188 -8.26 6.19 9.12
N SER A 189 -7.33 7.01 8.64
CA SER A 189 -5.91 6.92 8.95
C SER A 189 -5.31 8.32 9.08
N THR A 190 -4.39 8.48 10.02
CA THR A 190 -3.56 9.68 10.10
C THR A 190 -2.36 9.56 9.17
N THR A 191 -1.89 10.68 8.62
CA THR A 191 -0.74 10.69 7.71
C THR A 191 0.59 10.75 8.47
N LYS A 192 1.71 10.50 7.77
CA LYS A 192 3.07 10.59 8.33
C LYS A 192 3.37 11.97 8.93
N ALA A 193 2.81 13.03 8.35
CA ALA A 193 2.93 14.39 8.86
C ALA A 193 2.49 14.50 10.34
N LEU A 194 1.47 13.74 10.77
CA LEU A 194 1.03 13.77 12.17
C LEU A 194 2.13 13.33 13.15
N ASN A 195 3.06 12.45 12.75
CA ASN A 195 4.17 12.05 13.63
C ASN A 195 5.09 13.24 13.96
N TYR A 196 5.29 14.15 13.00
CA TYR A 196 6.04 15.39 13.23
C TYR A 196 5.25 16.40 14.05
N VAL A 197 3.93 16.44 13.91
CA VAL A 197 3.06 17.22 14.81
C VAL A 197 3.11 16.70 16.24
N LEU A 198 3.17 15.38 16.45
CA LEU A 198 3.39 14.80 17.79
C LEU A 198 4.75 15.18 18.36
N LYS A 199 5.80 15.26 17.52
CA LYS A 199 7.10 15.79 17.93
C LYS A 199 6.98 17.27 18.35
N VAL A 200 6.28 18.10 17.58
CA VAL A 200 5.97 19.50 17.96
C VAL A 200 5.28 19.54 19.33
N ALA A 201 4.23 18.74 19.54
CA ALA A 201 3.51 18.67 20.82
C ALA A 201 4.41 18.31 22.00
N SER A 202 5.45 17.50 21.79
CA SER A 202 6.42 17.14 22.83
C SER A 202 7.41 18.25 23.17
N LEU A 203 7.74 19.12 22.21
CA LEU A 203 8.66 20.24 22.37
C LEU A 203 7.99 21.46 23.01
N VAL A 204 6.68 21.63 22.78
CA VAL A 204 5.88 22.76 23.30
C VAL A 204 4.66 22.28 24.10
N PRO A 205 4.85 21.62 25.25
CA PRO A 205 3.73 21.06 26.04
C PRO A 205 2.75 22.13 26.57
N ASN A 206 3.23 23.37 26.77
CA ASN A 206 2.44 24.51 27.27
C ASN A 206 2.31 25.60 26.21
N LEU A 207 1.81 25.24 25.03
CA LEU A 207 1.59 26.19 23.96
C LEU A 207 0.45 27.16 24.32
N SER A 208 0.71 28.47 24.31
CA SER A 208 -0.28 29.51 24.64
C SER A 208 -0.96 30.15 23.42
N ARG A 209 -0.35 30.03 22.24
CA ARG A 209 -0.83 30.59 20.97
C ARG A 209 -0.69 29.58 19.84
N ALA A 210 -1.45 29.72 18.76
CA ALA A 210 -1.30 28.83 17.61
C ALA A 210 0.11 28.94 16.99
N LEU A 211 0.70 27.81 16.60
CA LEU A 211 1.88 27.78 15.74
C LEU A 211 1.42 27.74 14.29
N ILE A 212 1.96 28.64 13.47
CA ILE A 212 1.56 28.81 12.07
C ILE A 212 2.81 28.76 11.20
N LEU A 213 2.81 27.90 10.18
CA LEU A 213 3.85 27.88 9.16
C LEU A 213 3.20 27.94 7.77
N ARG A 214 3.33 29.09 7.12
CA ARG A 214 2.89 29.32 5.73
C ARG A 214 3.93 28.83 4.74
N LYS A 215 3.56 28.82 3.46
CA LYS A 215 4.48 28.47 2.37
C LYS A 215 5.68 29.43 2.32
N GLU A 216 5.42 30.73 2.43
CA GLU A 216 6.46 31.77 2.43
C GLU A 216 7.38 31.61 3.64
N ASP A 217 6.80 31.27 4.79
CA ASP A 217 7.56 31.01 6.01
C ASP A 217 8.50 29.81 5.84
N PHE A 218 7.97 28.74 5.26
CA PHE A 218 8.73 27.54 4.95
C PHE A 218 9.88 27.81 3.97
N GLU A 219 9.63 28.55 2.89
CA GLU A 219 10.64 28.90 1.88
C GLU A 219 11.77 29.77 2.46
N ILE A 220 11.45 30.71 3.36
CA ILE A 220 12.43 31.53 4.08
C ILE A 220 13.31 30.65 4.98
N LEU A 221 12.70 29.78 5.80
CA LEU A 221 13.45 28.88 6.68
C LEU A 221 14.33 27.89 5.89
N GLU A 222 13.87 27.42 4.73
CA GLU A 222 14.66 26.52 3.88
C GLU A 222 15.90 27.20 3.29
N ARG A 223 15.85 28.52 3.07
CA ARG A 223 17.04 29.33 2.71
C ARG A 223 17.96 29.65 3.89
N GLY A 224 17.60 29.23 5.11
CA GLY A 224 18.33 29.56 6.34
C GLY A 224 18.11 31.01 6.82
N GLU A 225 17.12 31.69 6.26
CA GLU A 225 16.70 33.04 6.62
C GLU A 225 15.62 32.99 7.72
N THR A 226 15.27 34.15 8.29
CA THR A 226 14.24 34.25 9.33
C THR A 226 13.51 35.58 9.28
N THR A 227 12.31 35.61 9.85
CA THR A 227 11.57 36.83 10.20
C THR A 227 11.51 36.99 11.73
N GLU A 228 11.07 38.17 12.20
CA GLU A 228 10.80 38.39 13.62
C GLU A 228 9.75 37.40 14.15
N GLU A 229 8.67 37.19 13.41
CA GLU A 229 7.57 36.26 13.75
C GLU A 229 8.06 34.82 13.96
N MET A 230 9.01 34.35 13.12
CA MET A 230 9.61 33.01 13.26
C MET A 230 10.49 32.88 14.50
N THR A 231 11.24 33.94 14.82
CA THR A 231 12.08 33.99 16.01
C THR A 231 11.21 33.96 17.27
N GLU A 232 10.14 34.76 17.29
CA GLU A 232 9.16 34.73 18.39
C GLU A 232 8.42 33.40 18.51
N SER A 233 8.13 32.74 17.38
CA SER A 233 7.50 31.41 17.37
C SER A 233 8.46 30.30 17.77
N GLY A 234 9.76 30.61 17.92
CA GLY A 234 10.79 29.67 18.30
C GLY A 234 11.23 28.74 17.17
N PHE A 235 10.93 29.06 15.91
CA PHE A 235 11.34 28.27 14.75
C PHE A 235 12.81 28.51 14.37
N TYR A 236 13.33 29.68 14.71
CA TYR A 236 14.70 30.08 14.43
C TYR A 236 15.32 30.70 15.67
N ALA A 237 16.55 30.29 16.01
CA ALA A 237 17.31 30.85 17.11
C ALA A 237 18.81 30.63 16.87
N GLU A 238 19.65 31.56 17.36
CA GLU A 238 21.11 31.43 17.28
C GLU A 238 21.66 31.23 15.85
N GLY A 239 21.03 31.86 14.84
CA GLY A 239 21.50 31.77 13.45
C GLY A 239 21.20 30.44 12.76
N LYS A 240 20.28 29.64 13.28
CA LYS A 240 19.86 28.36 12.69
C LYS A 240 18.39 28.04 12.98
N VAL A 241 17.82 27.16 12.16
CA VAL A 241 16.51 26.56 12.41
C VAL A 241 16.57 25.70 13.68
N THR A 242 15.62 25.89 14.59
CA THR A 242 15.54 25.12 15.84
C THR A 242 14.96 23.73 15.60
N GLU A 243 14.98 22.87 16.62
CA GLU A 243 14.31 21.56 16.52
C GLU A 243 12.79 21.69 16.33
N LEU A 244 12.17 22.73 16.94
CA LEU A 244 10.76 23.04 16.73
C LEU A 244 10.51 23.51 15.29
N GLY A 245 11.35 24.41 14.77
CA GLY A 245 11.27 24.87 13.38
C GLY A 245 11.44 23.72 12.40
N GLN A 246 12.40 22.82 12.65
CA GLN A 246 12.60 21.63 11.83
C GLN A 246 11.39 20.70 11.86
N ALA A 247 10.79 20.45 13.03
CA ALA A 247 9.60 19.61 13.13
C ALA A 247 8.37 20.23 12.41
N MET A 248 8.24 21.56 12.43
CA MET A 248 7.22 22.28 11.66
C MET A 248 7.47 22.17 10.14
N MET A 249 8.72 22.33 9.70
CA MET A 249 9.12 22.17 8.29
C MET A 249 8.91 20.74 7.81
N ASP A 250 9.26 19.73 8.61
CA ASP A 250 9.05 18.32 8.29
C ASP A 250 7.56 17.97 8.23
N THR A 251 6.76 18.54 9.14
CA THR A 251 5.28 18.45 9.06
C THR A 251 4.80 18.97 7.71
N TYR A 252 5.23 20.19 7.33
CA TYR A 252 4.85 20.79 6.06
C TYR A 252 5.29 19.94 4.86
N LYS A 253 6.53 19.42 4.84
CA LYS A 253 7.06 18.57 3.76
C LYS A 253 6.28 17.27 3.58
N GLU A 254 5.80 16.66 4.67
CA GLU A 254 5.13 15.36 4.64
C GLU A 254 3.61 15.47 4.41
N MET A 255 3.02 16.67 4.53
CA MET A 255 1.60 16.89 4.24
C MET A 255 1.29 16.65 2.76
N GLY A 256 0.38 15.72 2.48
CA GLY A 256 -0.02 15.40 1.10
C GLY A 256 0.99 14.57 0.31
N LYS A 257 2.11 14.15 0.92
CA LYS A 257 3.07 13.24 0.29
C LYS A 257 2.46 11.84 0.15
N VAL A 258 2.46 11.32 -1.07
CA VAL A 258 2.07 9.94 -1.38
C VAL A 258 3.33 9.18 -1.76
N GLU A 259 3.60 8.08 -1.05
CA GLU A 259 4.76 7.22 -1.31
C GLU A 259 4.34 5.98 -2.11
N GLU A 260 5.32 5.27 -2.65
CA GLU A 260 5.06 3.99 -3.30
C GLU A 260 4.38 3.03 -2.32
N LYS A 261 3.36 2.31 -2.81
CA LYS A 261 2.60 1.39 -1.97
C LYS A 261 3.44 0.19 -1.56
N THR A 262 3.61 0.01 -0.25
CA THR A 262 4.23 -1.21 0.28
C THR A 262 3.33 -2.40 -0.03
N LEU A 263 3.87 -3.40 -0.73
CA LEU A 263 3.12 -4.63 -1.02
C LEU A 263 2.71 -5.32 0.29
N PRO A 264 1.53 -5.95 0.38
CA PRO A 264 1.18 -6.75 1.54
C PRO A 264 2.00 -8.04 1.59
N ILE A 265 2.12 -8.64 2.79
CA ILE A 265 2.63 -10.00 2.98
C ILE A 265 1.68 -10.76 3.91
N TYR A 266 1.14 -11.88 3.46
CA TYR A 266 0.25 -12.70 4.29
C TYR A 266 1.00 -13.90 4.89
N VAL A 267 0.49 -14.43 6.00
CA VAL A 267 0.89 -15.69 6.62
C VAL A 267 -0.36 -16.31 7.24
N LEU A 268 -0.81 -17.47 6.76
CA LEU A 268 -2.04 -18.09 7.27
C LEU A 268 -1.74 -19.18 8.29
N GLU A 269 -2.81 -19.75 8.86
CA GLU A 269 -2.73 -20.78 9.88
C GLU A 269 -1.86 -21.98 9.47
N ASP A 270 -1.98 -22.46 8.23
CA ASP A 270 -1.22 -23.62 7.73
C ASP A 270 0.28 -23.32 7.61
N GLU A 271 0.66 -22.11 7.17
CA GLU A 271 2.05 -21.67 7.21
C GLU A 271 2.61 -21.64 8.64
N ILE A 272 1.84 -21.11 9.60
CA ILE A 272 2.24 -21.08 11.00
C ILE A 272 2.39 -22.51 11.57
N LYS A 273 1.48 -23.43 11.25
CA LYS A 273 1.57 -24.85 11.64
C LYS A 273 2.85 -25.50 11.10
N VAL A 274 3.21 -25.24 9.84
CA VAL A 274 4.46 -25.76 9.26
C VAL A 274 5.69 -25.16 9.96
N LEU A 275 5.72 -23.85 10.20
CA LEU A 275 6.85 -23.21 10.90
C LEU A 275 7.03 -23.79 12.31
N LYS A 276 5.94 -24.00 13.07
CA LYS A 276 5.98 -24.64 14.39
C LYS A 276 6.44 -26.09 14.32
N ALA A 277 6.00 -26.86 13.32
CA ALA A 277 6.48 -28.23 13.14
C ALA A 277 7.98 -28.29 12.83
N ILE A 278 8.51 -27.33 12.05
CA ILE A 278 9.95 -27.22 11.79
C ILE A 278 10.72 -26.88 13.07
N GLU A 279 10.19 -26.01 13.94
CA GLU A 279 10.77 -25.73 15.25
C GLU A 279 10.84 -26.98 16.14
N GLU A 280 9.73 -27.70 16.30
CA GLU A 280 9.72 -28.94 17.09
C GLU A 280 10.70 -29.99 16.55
N ILE A 281 10.89 -30.04 15.24
CA ILE A 281 11.87 -30.91 14.60
C ILE A 281 13.30 -30.43 14.91
N LYS A 282 13.57 -29.12 14.87
CA LYS A 282 14.86 -28.52 15.22
C LYS A 282 15.26 -28.85 16.66
N GLU A 283 14.35 -28.70 17.61
CA GLU A 283 14.59 -29.07 19.03
C GLU A 283 14.90 -30.57 19.19
N LYS A 284 14.18 -31.43 18.47
CA LYS A 284 14.45 -32.88 18.48
C LYS A 284 15.75 -33.25 17.79
N TYR A 285 16.14 -32.53 16.74
CA TYR A 285 17.41 -32.74 16.02
C TYR A 285 18.62 -32.54 16.92
N GLU A 286 18.56 -31.59 17.88
CA GLU A 286 19.64 -31.34 18.85
C GLU A 286 19.92 -32.54 19.75
N THR A 287 18.91 -33.35 20.05
CA THR A 287 19.04 -34.57 20.87
C THR A 287 19.13 -35.84 20.05
N ASN A 288 18.60 -35.84 18.82
CA ASN A 288 18.63 -36.95 17.89
C ASN A 288 18.84 -36.46 16.44
N PRO A 289 20.09 -36.48 15.93
CA PRO A 289 20.42 -36.00 14.59
C PRO A 289 19.77 -36.77 13.43
N GLU A 290 19.05 -37.87 13.67
CA GLU A 290 18.28 -38.58 12.64
C GLU A 290 16.91 -37.94 12.36
N ILE A 291 16.43 -37.07 13.25
CA ILE A 291 15.15 -36.37 13.10
C ILE A 291 15.42 -35.02 12.40
N ILE A 292 15.16 -34.96 11.10
CA ILE A 292 15.39 -33.77 10.27
C ILE A 292 14.10 -33.34 9.55
N PRO A 293 13.94 -32.05 9.20
CA PRO A 293 12.69 -31.50 8.69
C PRO A 293 12.50 -31.80 7.20
N THR A 294 12.33 -33.08 6.88
CA THR A 294 11.93 -33.53 5.54
C THR A 294 10.43 -33.34 5.34
N TYR A 295 9.99 -33.42 4.07
CA TYR A 295 8.56 -33.38 3.74
C TYR A 295 7.73 -34.36 4.58
N ASP A 296 8.14 -35.62 4.66
CA ASP A 296 7.42 -36.65 5.41
C ASP A 296 7.40 -36.38 6.91
N GLU A 297 8.49 -35.86 7.46
CA GLU A 297 8.60 -35.59 8.89
C GLU A 297 7.73 -34.40 9.34
N ILE A 298 7.63 -33.38 8.48
CA ILE A 298 6.72 -32.25 8.67
C ILE A 298 5.26 -32.73 8.52
N LYS A 299 4.96 -33.52 7.48
CA LYS A 299 3.60 -34.02 7.22
C LYS A 299 3.02 -34.79 8.40
N LYS A 300 3.83 -35.63 9.06
CA LYS A 300 3.43 -36.37 10.27
C LYS A 300 2.98 -35.48 11.43
N ARG A 301 3.45 -34.22 11.49
CA ARG A 301 3.17 -33.29 12.60
C ARG A 301 2.06 -32.29 12.29
N THR A 302 1.86 -31.94 11.02
CA THR A 302 0.90 -30.89 10.64
C THR A 302 -0.43 -31.43 10.14
N ASN A 303 -0.45 -32.65 9.56
CA ASN A 303 -1.62 -33.22 8.89
C ASN A 303 -2.25 -32.27 7.84
N ILE A 304 -1.42 -31.47 7.15
CA ILE A 304 -1.86 -30.56 6.09
C ILE A 304 -1.98 -31.33 4.77
N ASP A 305 -3.15 -31.23 4.12
CA ASP A 305 -3.47 -31.95 2.89
C ASP A 305 -2.50 -31.62 1.73
N ASP A 306 -2.27 -30.32 1.48
CA ASP A 306 -1.35 -29.85 0.42
C ASP A 306 -0.07 -29.20 0.98
N LEU A 307 0.66 -29.96 1.80
CA LEU A 307 1.92 -29.49 2.40
C LEU A 307 2.93 -28.96 1.36
N GLY A 308 2.93 -29.51 0.13
CA GLY A 308 3.82 -29.06 -0.93
C GLY A 308 3.58 -27.60 -1.32
N ALA A 309 2.31 -27.20 -1.46
CA ALA A 309 1.94 -25.82 -1.75
C ALA A 309 2.36 -24.88 -0.62
N VAL A 310 2.14 -25.26 0.64
CA VAL A 310 2.52 -24.45 1.81
C VAL A 310 4.05 -24.26 1.89
N LEU A 311 4.83 -25.32 1.66
CA LEU A 311 6.30 -25.24 1.65
C LEU A 311 6.80 -24.32 0.53
N HIS A 312 6.25 -24.41 -0.68
CA HIS A 312 6.61 -23.49 -1.76
C HIS A 312 6.22 -22.05 -1.45
N THR A 313 5.06 -21.83 -0.83
CA THR A 313 4.64 -20.50 -0.37
C THR A 313 5.61 -19.94 0.69
N LEU A 314 5.96 -20.72 1.72
CA LEU A 314 6.91 -20.29 2.74
C LEU A 314 8.29 -19.98 2.16
N GLU A 315 8.78 -20.80 1.23
CA GLU A 315 10.06 -20.58 0.55
C GLU A 315 10.01 -19.34 -0.37
N SER A 316 8.87 -19.10 -1.03
CA SER A 316 8.63 -17.92 -1.87
C SER A 316 8.70 -16.62 -1.07
N LYS A 317 8.34 -16.67 0.21
CA LYS A 317 8.44 -15.57 1.17
C LYS A 317 9.72 -15.62 1.99
N GLU A 318 10.72 -16.40 1.61
CA GLU A 318 11.98 -16.55 2.37
C GLU A 318 11.80 -16.82 3.87
N LEU A 319 10.67 -17.40 4.29
CA LEU A 319 10.41 -17.77 5.69
C LEU A 319 11.06 -19.12 6.02
N ILE A 320 11.26 -19.94 4.99
CA ILE A 320 12.07 -21.16 5.06
C ILE A 320 13.10 -21.16 3.94
N LYS A 321 14.13 -21.99 4.11
CA LYS A 321 15.14 -22.33 3.11
C LYS A 321 15.25 -23.84 2.97
N ARG A 322 15.59 -24.29 1.75
CA ARG A 322 15.85 -25.70 1.45
C ARG A 322 17.35 -25.99 1.54
N GLU A 323 17.71 -27.10 2.17
CA GLU A 323 19.08 -27.58 2.26
C GLU A 323 19.13 -29.10 2.07
N VAL A 324 20.26 -29.62 1.58
CA VAL A 324 20.51 -31.06 1.51
C VAL A 324 21.30 -31.48 2.74
N VAL A 325 20.66 -32.23 3.63
CA VAL A 325 21.29 -32.80 4.82
C VAL A 325 21.18 -34.32 4.75
N LYS A 326 22.30 -35.03 4.87
CA LYS A 326 22.36 -36.51 4.78
C LYS A 326 21.69 -37.05 3.49
N ASN A 327 21.96 -36.42 2.34
CA ASN A 327 21.36 -36.73 1.03
C ASN A 327 19.83 -36.65 0.98
N LYS A 328 19.20 -35.91 1.91
CA LYS A 328 17.75 -35.67 1.94
C LYS A 328 17.48 -34.19 1.83
N ASP A 329 16.40 -33.86 1.13
CA ASP A 329 15.87 -32.50 1.10
C ASP A 329 15.23 -32.15 2.45
N THR A 330 15.69 -31.04 3.03
CA THR A 330 15.25 -30.55 4.34
C THR A 330 14.83 -29.09 4.27
N TYR A 331 13.89 -28.69 5.13
CA TYR A 331 13.33 -27.35 5.21
C TYR A 331 13.64 -26.73 6.56
N TRP A 332 14.34 -25.61 6.56
CA TRP A 332 14.73 -24.91 7.78
C TRP A 332 14.16 -23.51 7.80
N MET A 333 13.74 -23.03 8.97
CA MET A 333 13.31 -21.64 9.11
C MET A 333 14.48 -20.68 8.87
N THR A 334 14.17 -19.53 8.27
CA THR A 334 15.06 -18.37 8.25
C THR A 334 14.83 -17.52 9.50
N GLU A 335 15.65 -16.48 9.70
CA GLU A 335 15.42 -15.50 10.78
C GLU A 335 14.03 -14.84 10.67
N PHE A 336 13.52 -14.64 9.45
CA PHE A 336 12.17 -14.15 9.23
C PHE A 336 11.12 -15.17 9.63
N GLY A 337 11.30 -16.44 9.26
CA GLY A 337 10.40 -17.53 9.66
C GLY A 337 10.27 -17.68 11.16
N GLU A 338 11.41 -17.65 11.88
CA GLU A 338 11.43 -17.76 13.35
C GLU A 338 10.60 -16.65 14.02
N LYS A 339 10.74 -15.39 13.56
CA LYS A 339 9.96 -14.26 14.09
C LYS A 339 8.49 -14.31 13.70
N VAL A 340 8.19 -14.62 12.44
CA VAL A 340 6.81 -14.67 11.91
C VAL A 340 5.97 -15.73 12.61
N LYS A 341 6.56 -16.89 12.90
CA LYS A 341 5.93 -18.01 13.62
C LYS A 341 5.30 -17.55 14.95
N ASP A 342 5.94 -16.61 15.67
CA ASP A 342 5.45 -16.08 16.95
C ASP A 342 4.43 -14.94 16.81
N LEU A 343 4.39 -14.26 15.65
CA LEU A 343 3.43 -13.17 15.39
C LEU A 343 2.03 -13.69 15.05
N GLY A 344 1.92 -14.94 14.61
CA GLY A 344 0.66 -15.57 14.21
C GLY A 344 0.11 -15.07 12.87
N GLU A 345 -1.11 -15.49 12.55
CA GLU A 345 -1.75 -15.28 11.26
C GLU A 345 -1.96 -13.79 10.92
N VAL A 346 -1.79 -13.46 9.63
CA VAL A 346 -2.11 -12.17 9.03
C VAL A 346 -2.53 -12.37 7.57
N SER A 347 -3.64 -11.79 7.17
CA SER A 347 -4.14 -11.82 5.79
C SER A 347 -3.65 -10.63 4.98
N THR A 348 -3.83 -10.69 3.66
CA THR A 348 -3.58 -9.56 2.76
C THR A 348 -4.39 -8.33 3.15
N ASP A 349 -5.65 -8.50 3.56
CA ASP A 349 -6.53 -7.41 3.99
C ASP A 349 -6.07 -6.81 5.32
N GLY A 350 -5.68 -7.63 6.31
CA GLY A 350 -5.11 -7.15 7.56
C GLY A 350 -3.77 -6.41 7.38
N MET A 351 -3.02 -6.72 6.32
CA MET A 351 -1.86 -5.94 5.91
C MET A 351 -2.24 -4.64 5.18
N LYS A 352 -3.25 -4.64 4.30
CA LYS A 352 -3.70 -3.42 3.61
C LYS A 352 -4.16 -2.34 4.60
N ALA A 353 -4.68 -2.74 5.76
CA ALA A 353 -5.00 -1.85 6.87
C ALA A 353 -3.83 -0.98 7.36
N ILE A 354 -2.58 -1.45 7.18
CA ILE A 354 -1.37 -0.77 7.65
C ILE A 354 -0.44 -0.31 6.51
N THR A 355 -0.45 -0.99 5.35
CA THR A 355 0.38 -0.58 4.21
C THR A 355 -0.19 0.63 3.47
N TYR A 356 -1.51 0.80 3.44
CA TYR A 356 -2.13 2.00 2.85
C TYR A 356 -1.76 3.27 3.63
N PRO A 357 -1.94 3.32 4.98
CA PRO A 357 -1.48 4.46 5.79
C PRO A 357 0.02 4.74 5.66
N GLU A 358 0.84 3.69 5.63
CA GLU A 358 2.29 3.82 5.48
C GLU A 358 2.70 4.52 4.17
N SER A 359 1.86 4.45 3.14
CA SER A 359 2.10 5.07 1.83
C SER A 359 1.34 6.38 1.63
N GLY A 360 0.77 6.95 2.71
CA GLY A 360 0.01 8.21 2.65
C GLY A 360 -1.41 8.06 2.10
N ASP A 361 -1.99 6.85 2.16
CA ASP A 361 -3.35 6.54 1.70
C ASP A 361 -4.24 6.04 2.86
N VAL A 362 -5.53 5.84 2.61
CA VAL A 362 -6.50 5.38 3.61
C VAL A 362 -7.03 3.97 3.28
N PRO A 363 -7.05 3.03 4.26
CA PRO A 363 -7.67 1.73 4.08
C PRO A 363 -9.20 1.82 4.17
N ILE A 364 -9.93 0.86 3.62
CA ILE A 364 -11.38 0.73 3.84
C ILE A 364 -11.69 0.05 5.19
N ALA A 365 -12.93 0.16 5.66
CA ALA A 365 -13.38 -0.37 6.95
C ALA A 365 -13.15 -1.88 7.10
N GLU A 366 -13.44 -2.66 6.06
CA GLU A 366 -13.24 -4.13 6.03
C GLU A 366 -11.79 -4.50 6.36
N TRP A 367 -10.83 -3.80 5.74
CA TRP A 367 -9.41 -4.06 5.98
C TRP A 367 -9.02 -3.69 7.41
N VAL A 368 -9.51 -2.56 7.93
CA VAL A 368 -9.23 -2.15 9.31
C VAL A 368 -9.79 -3.14 10.33
N ILE A 369 -11.03 -3.61 10.13
CA ILE A 369 -11.64 -4.63 10.98
C ILE A 369 -10.78 -5.88 10.97
N LYS A 370 -10.38 -6.35 9.78
CA LYS A 370 -9.52 -7.52 9.64
C LYS A 370 -8.16 -7.34 10.30
N GLY A 371 -7.55 -6.16 10.15
CA GLY A 371 -6.29 -5.82 10.80
C GLY A 371 -6.37 -5.76 12.32
N LYS A 372 -7.54 -5.43 12.89
CA LYS A 372 -7.78 -5.49 14.34
C LYS A 372 -7.94 -6.91 14.83
N GLU A 373 -8.71 -7.74 14.12
CA GLU A 373 -8.86 -9.16 14.42
C GLU A 373 -7.50 -9.88 14.42
N GLU A 374 -6.62 -9.53 13.48
CA GLU A 374 -5.30 -10.15 13.30
C GLU A 374 -4.18 -9.44 14.11
N GLY A 375 -4.51 -8.36 14.80
CA GLY A 375 -3.59 -7.64 15.68
C GLY A 375 -2.51 -6.81 14.98
N THR A 376 -2.65 -6.50 13.68
CA THR A 376 -1.80 -5.52 12.98
C THR A 376 -2.21 -4.08 13.30
N VAL A 377 -3.47 -3.88 13.66
CA VAL A 377 -4.05 -2.59 14.05
C VAL A 377 -4.64 -2.67 15.47
N LYS A 378 -4.40 -1.64 16.29
CA LYS A 378 -5.18 -1.37 17.52
C LYS A 378 -5.73 0.05 17.50
N ARG A 379 -4.98 1.00 18.07
CA ARG A 379 -5.22 2.46 17.93
C ARG A 379 -4.30 3.07 16.88
N GLY A 380 -3.72 2.26 16.01
CA GLY A 380 -2.59 2.56 15.14
C GLY A 380 -1.87 1.26 14.79
N ILE A 381 -0.76 1.35 14.07
CA ILE A 381 0.05 0.19 13.68
C ILE A 381 0.70 -0.42 14.94
N THR A 382 0.44 -1.70 15.19
CA THR A 382 1.04 -2.44 16.32
C THR A 382 2.50 -2.81 16.05
N GLU A 383 3.23 -3.29 17.06
CA GLU A 383 4.60 -3.81 16.86
C GLU A 383 4.62 -4.98 15.86
N LYS A 384 3.60 -5.85 15.87
CA LYS A 384 3.38 -6.87 14.84
C LYS A 384 3.27 -6.22 13.45
N GLY A 385 2.42 -5.21 13.31
CA GLY A 385 2.25 -4.50 12.04
C GLY A 385 3.52 -3.82 11.54
N LYS A 386 4.26 -3.13 12.42
CA LYS A 386 5.55 -2.48 12.10
C LYS A 386 6.58 -3.49 11.62
N TYR A 387 6.69 -4.62 12.31
CA TYR A 387 7.59 -5.70 11.90
C TYR A 387 7.22 -6.24 10.51
N LEU A 388 5.93 -6.51 10.26
CA LEU A 388 5.47 -7.04 8.98
C LEU A 388 5.63 -6.05 7.81
N ILE A 389 5.45 -4.74 8.05
CA ILE A 389 5.78 -3.70 7.05
C ILE A 389 7.28 -3.74 6.74
N LYS A 390 8.13 -3.76 7.76
CA LYS A 390 9.58 -3.83 7.58
C LYS A 390 9.98 -5.10 6.82
N LEU A 391 9.40 -6.25 7.19
CA LEU A 391 9.59 -7.51 6.48
C LEU A 391 9.20 -7.35 5.02
N SER A 392 8.01 -6.85 4.73
CA SER A 392 7.52 -6.70 3.35
C SER A 392 8.43 -5.82 2.47
N LYS A 393 9.01 -4.76 3.04
CA LYS A 393 9.95 -3.86 2.36
C LYS A 393 11.35 -4.46 2.15
N THR A 394 11.73 -5.48 2.93
CA THR A 394 13.11 -6.02 2.94
C THR A 394 13.24 -7.41 2.34
N ILE A 395 12.14 -8.16 2.28
CA ILE A 395 12.11 -9.55 1.83
C ILE A 395 12.29 -9.66 0.31
N LYS A 396 13.10 -10.61 -0.14
CA LYS A 396 13.29 -10.89 -1.58
C LYS A 396 12.39 -12.05 -1.99
N ARG A 397 11.13 -11.74 -2.31
CA ARG A 397 10.13 -12.73 -2.77
C ARG A 397 10.67 -13.53 -3.97
N LYS A 398 10.60 -14.85 -3.89
CA LYS A 398 10.94 -15.75 -5.01
C LYS A 398 9.65 -16.13 -5.75
N PRO A 399 9.72 -16.37 -7.06
CA PRO A 399 8.51 -16.71 -7.81
C PRO A 399 7.90 -18.02 -7.34
N TYR A 400 6.59 -17.98 -7.21
CA TYR A 400 5.75 -19.16 -7.04
C TYR A 400 4.40 -18.92 -7.75
N LEU A 401 4.19 -19.62 -8.86
CA LEU A 401 3.02 -19.49 -9.71
C LEU A 401 2.17 -20.76 -9.66
N THR A 402 0.94 -20.60 -9.17
CA THR A 402 -0.14 -21.58 -9.25
C THR A 402 -0.96 -21.36 -10.52
N LYS A 403 -1.84 -22.31 -10.84
CA LYS A 403 -2.82 -22.15 -11.94
C LYS A 403 -3.68 -20.89 -11.78
N TYR A 404 -4.00 -20.48 -10.54
CA TYR A 404 -4.79 -19.27 -10.28
C TYR A 404 -3.97 -18.01 -10.52
N ASP A 405 -2.69 -17.98 -10.14
CA ASP A 405 -1.80 -16.85 -10.46
C ASP A 405 -1.68 -16.68 -11.99
N ILE A 406 -1.44 -17.79 -12.70
CA ILE A 406 -1.33 -17.78 -14.17
C ILE A 406 -2.63 -17.28 -14.81
N SER A 407 -3.78 -17.81 -14.38
CA SER A 407 -5.08 -17.37 -14.87
C SER A 407 -5.32 -15.88 -14.59
N THR A 408 -5.03 -15.44 -13.37
CA THR A 408 -5.16 -14.04 -12.94
C THR A 408 -4.35 -13.11 -13.84
N LEU A 409 -3.06 -13.40 -14.03
CA LEU A 409 -2.16 -12.61 -14.86
C LEU A 409 -2.64 -12.56 -16.32
N ILE A 410 -3.12 -13.67 -16.88
CA ILE A 410 -3.63 -13.72 -18.25
C ILE A 410 -4.90 -12.87 -18.38
N LYS A 411 -5.84 -12.96 -17.43
CA LYS A 411 -7.15 -12.32 -17.52
C LYS A 411 -7.15 -10.82 -17.24
N ILE A 412 -6.18 -10.29 -16.48
CA ILE A 412 -6.10 -8.84 -16.26
C ILE A 412 -5.51 -8.17 -17.50
N PRO A 413 -6.21 -7.22 -18.13
CA PRO A 413 -5.68 -6.47 -19.26
C PRO A 413 -4.48 -5.58 -18.86
N ARG A 414 -3.49 -5.46 -19.74
CA ARG A 414 -2.30 -4.62 -19.49
C ARG A 414 -2.69 -3.15 -19.34
N LYS A 415 -2.07 -2.45 -18.39
CA LYS A 415 -2.28 -1.01 -18.13
C LYS A 415 -3.76 -0.61 -17.97
N ARG A 416 -4.62 -1.53 -17.58
CA ARG A 416 -6.06 -1.33 -17.39
C ARG A 416 -6.49 -1.96 -16.08
N TYR A 417 -7.64 -1.51 -15.58
CA TYR A 417 -8.27 -2.07 -14.40
C TYR A 417 -9.37 -3.04 -14.79
N ILE A 418 -9.61 -4.00 -13.90
CA ILE A 418 -10.78 -4.89 -13.94
C ILE A 418 -11.37 -4.97 -12.55
N HIS A 419 -12.70 -5.00 -12.45
CA HIS A 419 -13.35 -5.14 -11.14
C HIS A 419 -13.11 -6.56 -10.60
N ARG A 420 -12.83 -6.69 -9.30
CA ARG A 420 -12.53 -7.97 -8.66
C ARG A 420 -13.56 -9.05 -9.00
N ASP A 421 -14.84 -8.75 -8.85
CA ASP A 421 -15.90 -9.75 -9.04
C ASP A 421 -16.03 -10.21 -10.50
N GLU A 422 -15.68 -9.34 -11.47
CA GLU A 422 -15.57 -9.73 -12.87
C GLU A 422 -14.36 -10.64 -13.09
N LEU A 423 -13.21 -10.28 -12.53
CA LEU A 423 -11.99 -11.08 -12.61
C LEU A 423 -12.19 -12.47 -12.00
N VAL A 424 -12.87 -12.57 -10.86
CA VAL A 424 -13.20 -13.86 -10.22
C VAL A 424 -14.00 -14.74 -11.17
N LYS A 425 -15.04 -14.22 -11.83
CA LYS A 425 -15.82 -14.97 -12.84
C LYS A 425 -14.96 -15.42 -14.03
N LEU A 426 -14.07 -14.55 -14.52
CA LEU A 426 -13.16 -14.88 -15.61
C LEU A 426 -12.16 -16.00 -15.24
N ILE A 427 -11.66 -16.00 -14.01
CA ILE A 427 -10.76 -17.04 -13.49
C ILE A 427 -11.53 -18.34 -13.31
N GLN A 428 -12.71 -18.29 -12.71
CA GLN A 428 -13.57 -19.45 -12.49
C GLN A 428 -13.91 -20.16 -13.80
N GLY A 429 -14.28 -19.40 -14.84
CA GLY A 429 -14.53 -19.94 -16.18
C GLY A 429 -13.28 -20.49 -16.89
N HIS A 430 -12.08 -20.11 -16.45
CA HIS A 430 -10.82 -20.51 -17.08
C HIS A 430 -10.19 -21.76 -16.45
N VAL A 431 -10.19 -21.85 -15.11
CA VAL A 431 -9.48 -22.93 -14.37
C VAL A 431 -10.33 -23.62 -13.30
N GLY A 432 -11.63 -23.30 -13.22
CA GLY A 432 -12.53 -23.77 -12.17
C GLY A 432 -12.21 -23.17 -10.80
N GLY A 433 -12.67 -23.85 -9.75
CA GLY A 433 -12.55 -23.39 -8.36
C GLY A 433 -13.80 -22.69 -7.84
N ASP A 434 -13.93 -22.63 -6.52
CA ASP A 434 -14.98 -21.84 -5.89
C ASP A 434 -14.54 -20.39 -5.68
N GLU A 435 -15.52 -19.52 -5.43
CA GLU A 435 -15.30 -18.09 -5.28
C GLU A 435 -14.33 -17.76 -4.14
N LYS A 436 -14.41 -18.49 -3.01
CA LYS A 436 -13.58 -18.24 -1.83
C LYS A 436 -12.12 -18.60 -2.09
N GLU A 437 -11.87 -19.72 -2.76
CA GLU A 437 -10.54 -20.17 -3.17
C GLU A 437 -9.89 -19.17 -4.15
N ILE A 438 -10.66 -18.64 -5.10
CA ILE A 438 -10.18 -17.65 -6.07
C ILE A 438 -9.89 -16.31 -5.37
N ILE A 439 -10.78 -15.82 -4.49
CA ILE A 439 -10.54 -14.59 -3.72
C ILE A 439 -9.28 -14.72 -2.86
N LYS A 440 -9.11 -15.87 -2.19
CA LYS A 440 -7.88 -16.18 -1.45
C LYS A 440 -6.67 -16.06 -2.38
N SER A 441 -6.71 -16.72 -3.53
CA SER A 441 -5.61 -16.71 -4.52
C SER A 441 -5.28 -15.32 -5.07
N LEU A 442 -6.28 -14.44 -5.24
CA LEU A 442 -6.05 -13.03 -5.59
C LEU A 442 -5.30 -12.29 -4.48
N GLY A 443 -5.66 -12.52 -3.22
CA GLY A 443 -4.91 -12.00 -2.08
C GLY A 443 -3.47 -12.50 -2.04
N GLU A 444 -3.22 -13.75 -2.46
CA GLU A 444 -1.87 -14.30 -2.59
C GLU A 444 -1.10 -13.65 -3.75
N ALA A 445 -1.74 -13.47 -4.91
CA ALA A 445 -1.13 -12.80 -6.07
C ALA A 445 -0.77 -11.33 -5.76
N GLU A 446 -1.59 -10.63 -4.97
CA GLU A 446 -1.28 -9.29 -4.47
C GLU A 446 -0.06 -9.32 -3.54
N SER A 447 0.00 -10.29 -2.62
CA SER A 447 1.16 -10.47 -1.73
C SER A 447 2.45 -10.84 -2.45
N LYS A 448 2.37 -11.52 -3.59
CA LYS A 448 3.51 -11.83 -4.46
C LYS A 448 3.95 -10.61 -5.28
N GLY A 449 3.16 -9.53 -5.27
CA GLY A 449 3.45 -8.31 -5.98
C GLY A 449 3.04 -8.34 -7.44
N PHE A 450 2.13 -9.22 -7.87
CA PHE A 450 1.68 -9.30 -9.26
C PHE A 450 0.54 -8.34 -9.58
N ILE A 451 -0.33 -8.13 -8.60
CA ILE A 451 -1.52 -7.32 -8.75
C ILE A 451 -1.63 -6.34 -7.59
N LYS A 452 -2.51 -5.37 -7.75
CA LYS A 452 -2.86 -4.40 -6.72
C LYS A 452 -4.36 -4.20 -6.73
N GLU A 453 -5.01 -4.41 -5.59
CA GLU A 453 -6.43 -4.11 -5.38
C GLU A 453 -6.57 -2.72 -4.74
N LEU A 454 -7.45 -1.89 -5.29
CA LEU A 454 -7.79 -0.56 -4.78
C LEU A 454 -9.06 -0.60 -3.89
N GLN A 455 -9.35 0.50 -3.21
CA GLN A 455 -10.49 0.62 -2.30
C GLN A 455 -11.84 0.36 -2.98
N ASN A 456 -11.98 0.68 -4.27
CA ASN A 456 -13.15 0.40 -5.10
C ASN A 456 -13.15 -1.03 -5.69
N LYS A 457 -12.33 -1.95 -5.17
CA LYS A 457 -12.19 -3.35 -5.64
C LYS A 457 -11.70 -3.47 -7.09
N MET A 458 -11.17 -2.39 -7.67
CA MET A 458 -10.53 -2.44 -8.98
C MET A 458 -9.12 -3.00 -8.86
N ILE A 459 -8.77 -3.91 -9.76
CA ILE A 459 -7.49 -4.63 -9.77
C ILE A 459 -6.72 -4.26 -11.03
N LYS A 460 -5.41 -3.97 -10.88
CA LYS A 460 -4.46 -3.83 -11.99
C LYS A 460 -3.22 -4.71 -11.79
N LEU A 461 -2.49 -4.94 -12.87
CA LEU A 461 -1.14 -5.48 -12.81
C LEU A 461 -0.18 -4.42 -12.23
N THR A 462 0.77 -4.89 -11.42
CA THR A 462 1.96 -4.12 -11.06
C THR A 462 3.00 -4.23 -12.18
N GLU A 463 4.14 -3.53 -12.06
CA GLU A 463 5.25 -3.68 -13.01
C GLU A 463 5.78 -5.12 -13.04
N LEU A 464 6.00 -5.75 -11.88
CA LEU A 464 6.35 -7.18 -11.80
C LEU A 464 5.27 -8.06 -12.44
N GLY A 465 3.99 -7.77 -12.21
CA GLY A 465 2.88 -8.50 -12.80
C GLY A 465 2.85 -8.43 -14.33
N GLU A 466 3.10 -7.25 -14.91
CA GLU A 466 3.20 -7.06 -16.36
C GLU A 466 4.37 -7.87 -16.95
N GLU A 467 5.53 -7.85 -16.28
CA GLU A 467 6.72 -8.57 -16.71
C GLU A 467 6.56 -10.09 -16.63
N VAL A 468 6.01 -10.60 -15.52
CA VAL A 468 5.71 -12.03 -15.33
C VAL A 468 4.62 -12.50 -16.29
N LYS A 469 3.57 -11.68 -16.53
CA LYS A 469 2.56 -11.96 -17.56
C LYS A 469 3.21 -12.15 -18.93
N THR A 470 4.19 -11.32 -19.27
CA THR A 470 4.93 -11.43 -20.55
C THR A 470 5.68 -12.76 -20.64
N ALA A 471 6.38 -13.17 -19.58
CA ALA A 471 7.04 -14.46 -19.53
C ALA A 471 6.06 -15.64 -19.69
N ILE A 472 4.88 -15.56 -19.07
CA ILE A 472 3.81 -16.57 -19.19
C ILE A 472 3.28 -16.64 -20.64
N GLU A 473 3.02 -15.50 -21.28
CA GLU A 473 2.52 -15.43 -22.65
C GLU A 473 3.53 -15.95 -23.69
N MET A 474 4.83 -15.82 -23.40
CA MET A 474 5.91 -16.39 -24.21
C MET A 474 6.13 -17.90 -23.97
N ALA A 475 5.65 -18.42 -22.84
CA ALA A 475 5.74 -19.83 -22.47
C ALA A 475 4.57 -20.65 -23.02
N LYS A 476 4.47 -21.93 -22.64
CA LYS A 476 3.33 -22.78 -23.02
C LYS A 476 2.21 -22.66 -21.99
N ILE A 477 1.29 -21.73 -22.21
CA ILE A 477 0.17 -21.44 -21.29
C ILE A 477 -0.60 -22.71 -20.86
N GLN A 478 -0.96 -23.58 -21.81
CA GLN A 478 -1.73 -24.79 -21.48
C GLN A 478 -0.95 -25.75 -20.56
N GLU A 479 0.36 -25.89 -20.79
CA GLU A 479 1.23 -26.71 -19.93
C GLU A 479 1.45 -26.07 -18.55
N LEU A 480 1.57 -24.74 -18.50
CA LEU A 480 1.62 -23.99 -17.24
C LEU A 480 0.36 -24.22 -16.40
N LEU A 481 -0.83 -24.15 -17.01
CA LEU A 481 -2.10 -24.37 -16.33
C LEU A 481 -2.31 -25.84 -15.90
N ALA A 482 -1.83 -26.80 -16.70
CA ALA A 482 -1.91 -28.22 -16.39
C ALA A 482 -0.90 -28.66 -15.31
N THR A 483 0.19 -27.91 -15.12
CA THR A 483 1.23 -28.25 -14.15
C THR A 483 0.93 -27.63 -12.79
N LYS A 484 0.67 -28.46 -11.77
CA LYS A 484 0.33 -28.01 -10.41
C LYS A 484 1.31 -26.96 -9.84
N PHE A 485 2.61 -27.20 -10.01
CA PHE A 485 3.69 -26.33 -9.55
C PHE A 485 4.61 -25.95 -10.72
N ALA A 486 4.10 -25.12 -11.62
CA ALA A 486 4.78 -24.79 -12.86
C ALA A 486 6.04 -23.92 -12.66
N VAL A 487 5.94 -22.96 -11.73
CA VAL A 487 7.06 -22.13 -11.28
C VAL A 487 7.08 -22.13 -9.76
N THR A 488 8.19 -22.56 -9.19
CA THR A 488 8.50 -22.57 -7.77
C THR A 488 9.84 -21.88 -7.52
N PRO A 489 10.19 -21.56 -6.26
CA PRO A 489 11.52 -21.04 -5.94
C PRO A 489 12.64 -21.97 -6.42
N THR A 490 12.44 -23.29 -6.34
CA THR A 490 13.40 -24.29 -6.83
C THR A 490 13.57 -24.22 -8.35
N THR A 491 12.48 -24.22 -9.13
CA THR A 491 12.57 -24.14 -10.59
C THR A 491 13.19 -22.80 -11.04
N PHE A 492 12.89 -21.72 -10.32
CA PHE A 492 13.47 -20.41 -10.61
C PHE A 492 14.95 -20.34 -10.30
N ASN A 493 15.41 -20.92 -9.19
CA ASN A 493 16.85 -20.99 -8.89
C ASN A 493 17.59 -21.75 -10.01
N ILE A 494 17.01 -22.80 -10.58
CA ILE A 494 17.57 -23.49 -11.76
C ILE A 494 17.65 -22.53 -12.96
N LEU A 495 16.58 -21.82 -13.29
CA LEU A 495 16.59 -20.85 -14.39
C LEU A 495 17.63 -19.74 -14.17
N LYS A 496 17.70 -19.21 -12.95
CA LYS A 496 18.62 -18.15 -12.56
C LYS A 496 20.07 -18.63 -12.64
N THR A 497 20.40 -19.81 -12.12
CA THR A 497 21.76 -20.38 -12.25
C THR A 497 22.15 -20.57 -13.70
N ILE A 498 21.24 -21.03 -14.55
CA ILE A 498 21.51 -21.14 -16.00
C ILE A 498 21.73 -19.76 -16.61
N TYR A 499 20.94 -18.76 -16.22
CA TYR A 499 21.07 -17.38 -16.69
C TYR A 499 22.41 -16.76 -16.30
N ASP A 500 22.79 -16.88 -15.02
CA ASP A 500 24.03 -16.32 -14.46
C ASP A 500 25.29 -17.01 -15.05
N HIS A 501 25.21 -18.30 -15.38
CA HIS A 501 26.30 -19.11 -15.93
C HIS A 501 26.07 -19.51 -17.39
N LYS A 502 25.41 -18.63 -18.16
CA LYS A 502 24.93 -18.93 -19.53
C LYS A 502 26.00 -19.54 -20.44
N GLU A 503 27.22 -19.02 -20.40
CA GLU A 503 28.33 -19.51 -21.24
C GLU A 503 28.71 -20.97 -20.94
N GLU A 504 28.72 -21.36 -19.65
CA GLU A 504 29.02 -22.74 -19.22
C GLU A 504 27.91 -23.70 -19.67
N PHE A 505 26.65 -23.31 -19.51
CA PHE A 505 25.50 -24.12 -19.90
C PHE A 505 25.35 -24.23 -21.43
N ASP A 506 25.59 -23.14 -22.17
CA ASP A 506 25.55 -23.13 -23.63
C ASP A 506 26.60 -24.10 -24.21
N LYS A 507 27.78 -24.19 -23.59
CA LYS A 507 28.82 -25.17 -23.97
C LYS A 507 28.34 -26.61 -23.74
N VAL A 508 27.81 -26.92 -22.56
CA VAL A 508 27.28 -28.26 -22.22
C VAL A 508 26.16 -28.67 -23.17
N TRP A 509 25.25 -27.75 -23.52
CA TRP A 509 24.15 -28.03 -24.44
C TRP A 509 24.57 -28.16 -25.90
N LYS A 510 25.53 -27.35 -26.36
CA LYS A 510 26.11 -27.49 -27.69
C LYS A 510 26.78 -28.85 -27.86
N GLU A 511 27.61 -29.26 -26.92
CA GLU A 511 28.33 -30.55 -27.00
C GLU A 511 27.39 -31.76 -26.90
N LYS A 512 26.35 -31.68 -26.05
CA LYS A 512 25.26 -32.68 -26.00
C LYS A 512 24.51 -32.80 -27.34
N SER A 513 24.31 -31.68 -28.04
CA SER A 513 23.70 -31.68 -29.38
C SER A 513 24.61 -32.25 -30.48
N GLU A 514 25.93 -32.20 -30.27
CA GLU A 514 26.96 -32.79 -31.14
C GLU A 514 27.24 -34.28 -30.84
N GLY A 515 26.56 -34.88 -29.86
CA GLY A 515 26.73 -36.29 -29.50
C GLY A 515 28.05 -36.61 -28.80
N LYS A 516 28.74 -35.62 -28.24
CA LYS A 516 30.01 -35.81 -27.52
C LYS A 516 29.76 -36.24 -26.06
N GLU A 517 30.55 -37.19 -25.55
CA GLU A 517 30.57 -37.52 -24.12
C GLU A 517 31.19 -36.35 -23.32
N HIS A 518 30.36 -35.59 -22.62
CA HIS A 518 30.84 -34.62 -21.64
C HIS A 518 30.90 -35.29 -20.25
N LYS A 519 32.01 -35.14 -19.52
CA LYS A 519 32.14 -35.63 -18.13
C LYS A 519 31.15 -34.98 -17.15
N GLU A 520 30.54 -33.87 -17.56
CA GLU A 520 29.58 -33.08 -16.79
C GLU A 520 28.36 -32.84 -17.67
N ASN A 521 27.18 -33.20 -17.16
CA ASN A 521 25.92 -32.84 -17.79
C ASN A 521 25.28 -31.65 -17.06
N GLU A 522 24.19 -31.12 -17.61
CA GLU A 522 23.42 -30.02 -17.01
C GLU A 522 23.07 -30.26 -15.52
N ILE A 523 22.85 -31.51 -15.11
CA ILE A 523 22.52 -31.87 -13.72
C ILE A 523 23.74 -31.74 -12.81
N VAL A 524 24.90 -32.27 -13.23
CA VAL A 524 26.15 -32.18 -12.47
C VAL A 524 26.57 -30.72 -12.30
N LEU A 525 26.43 -29.91 -13.36
CA LEU A 525 26.75 -28.48 -13.31
C LEU A 525 25.81 -27.73 -12.35
N LEU A 526 24.49 -27.96 -12.44
CA LEU A 526 23.52 -27.37 -11.52
C LEU A 526 23.78 -27.78 -10.06
N ALA A 527 24.16 -29.04 -9.81
CA ALA A 527 24.46 -29.55 -8.47
C ALA A 527 25.70 -28.90 -7.84
N LYS A 528 26.60 -28.28 -8.62
CA LYS A 528 27.72 -27.48 -8.08
C LYS A 528 27.26 -26.14 -7.52
N TYR A 529 26.20 -25.57 -8.10
CA TYR A 529 25.72 -24.23 -7.77
C TYR A 529 24.49 -24.24 -6.86
N LEU A 530 23.73 -25.34 -6.82
CA LEU A 530 22.47 -25.45 -6.10
C LEU A 530 22.55 -26.52 -5.02
N SER A 531 22.01 -26.20 -3.84
CA SER A 531 21.81 -27.15 -2.74
C SER A 531 20.59 -28.05 -3.01
N LEU A 532 20.65 -28.84 -4.07
CA LEU A 532 19.61 -29.77 -4.51
C LEU A 532 20.22 -31.13 -4.86
N THR A 533 19.43 -32.19 -4.67
CA THR A 533 19.83 -33.52 -5.13
C THR A 533 19.79 -33.63 -6.66
N PRO A 534 20.62 -34.48 -7.29
CA PRO A 534 20.57 -34.72 -8.73
C PRO A 534 19.18 -35.15 -9.23
N GLU A 535 18.45 -35.95 -8.44
CA GLU A 535 17.09 -36.40 -8.72
C GLU A 535 16.11 -35.22 -8.79
N GLU A 536 16.19 -34.31 -7.82
CA GLU A 536 15.33 -33.13 -7.76
C GLU A 536 15.64 -32.16 -8.90
N ILE A 537 16.93 -31.95 -9.22
CA ILE A 537 17.33 -31.16 -10.39
C ILE A 537 16.73 -31.75 -11.67
N LYS A 538 16.87 -33.07 -11.87
CA LYS A 538 16.33 -33.76 -13.05
C LYS A 538 14.83 -33.58 -13.17
N LYS A 539 14.08 -33.74 -12.08
CA LYS A 539 12.62 -33.56 -12.04
C LYS A 539 12.23 -32.12 -12.42
N ASN A 540 12.89 -31.12 -11.86
CA ASN A 540 12.57 -29.72 -12.12
C ASN A 540 12.98 -29.28 -13.55
N LEU A 541 14.07 -29.81 -14.11
CA LEU A 541 14.43 -29.59 -15.51
C LEU A 541 13.37 -30.15 -16.48
N VAL A 542 12.77 -31.30 -16.17
CA VAL A 542 11.66 -31.84 -16.98
C VAL A 542 10.45 -30.90 -16.95
N ILE A 543 10.10 -30.38 -15.76
CA ILE A 543 9.01 -29.41 -15.61
C ILE A 543 9.28 -28.16 -16.46
N LEU A 544 10.46 -27.54 -16.29
CA LEU A 544 10.86 -26.32 -16.99
C LEU A 544 10.87 -26.48 -18.53
N LYS A 545 11.28 -27.65 -19.03
CA LYS A 545 11.20 -27.99 -20.46
C LYS A 545 9.76 -28.19 -20.93
N ASN A 546 8.92 -28.82 -20.10
CA ASN A 546 7.51 -29.02 -20.43
C ASN A 546 6.79 -27.69 -20.61
N VAL A 547 6.91 -26.79 -19.62
CA VAL A 547 6.23 -25.50 -19.60
C VAL A 547 6.85 -24.45 -20.54
N GLY A 548 8.02 -24.72 -21.12
CA GLY A 548 8.62 -23.91 -22.17
C GLY A 548 9.55 -22.79 -21.69
N PHE A 549 10.06 -22.84 -20.45
CA PHE A 549 11.12 -21.93 -19.99
C PHE A 549 12.53 -22.39 -20.39
N ILE A 550 12.70 -23.69 -20.66
CA ILE A 550 13.95 -24.27 -21.19
C ILE A 550 13.64 -24.95 -22.52
N GLY A 551 14.41 -24.59 -23.55
CA GLY A 551 14.35 -25.18 -24.88
C GLY A 551 15.30 -26.37 -25.04
N LYS A 552 15.55 -26.76 -26.30
CA LYS A 552 16.53 -27.81 -26.63
C LYS A 552 17.99 -27.37 -26.47
N LYS A 553 18.25 -26.06 -26.58
CA LYS A 553 19.60 -25.47 -26.70
C LYS A 553 19.92 -24.42 -25.63
N GLY A 554 19.01 -24.14 -24.70
CA GLY A 554 19.08 -22.87 -23.97
C GLY A 554 17.89 -22.63 -23.05
N LEU A 555 17.98 -21.57 -22.24
CA LEU A 555 16.80 -20.84 -21.80
C LEU A 555 16.03 -20.34 -23.04
N THR A 556 14.70 -20.37 -22.96
CA THR A 556 13.87 -19.67 -23.94
C THR A 556 13.74 -18.19 -23.57
N ASP A 557 13.20 -17.38 -24.48
CA ASP A 557 12.88 -15.97 -24.20
C ASP A 557 11.95 -15.83 -22.99
N ALA A 558 11.01 -16.77 -22.82
CA ALA A 558 10.16 -16.85 -21.63
C ALA A 558 10.98 -17.06 -20.34
N GLY A 559 11.95 -17.96 -20.38
CA GLY A 559 12.81 -18.26 -19.23
C GLY A 559 13.71 -17.09 -18.86
N VAL A 560 14.29 -16.43 -19.86
CA VAL A 560 15.07 -15.20 -19.72
C VAL A 560 14.21 -14.08 -19.12
N LYS A 561 13.03 -13.83 -19.71
CA LYS A 561 12.11 -12.78 -19.27
C LYS A 561 11.66 -12.98 -17.82
N LEU A 562 11.41 -14.22 -17.40
CA LEU A 562 11.04 -14.52 -16.01
C LEU A 562 12.18 -14.21 -15.03
N VAL A 563 13.42 -14.54 -15.38
CA VAL A 563 14.60 -14.23 -14.55
C VAL A 563 14.80 -12.71 -14.46
N GLU A 564 14.78 -12.02 -15.60
CA GLU A 564 14.94 -10.57 -15.67
C GLU A 564 13.86 -9.81 -14.91
N ALA A 565 12.60 -10.26 -14.99
CA ALA A 565 11.48 -9.66 -14.25
C ALA A 565 11.78 -9.58 -12.73
N TYR A 566 12.32 -10.66 -12.15
CA TYR A 566 12.64 -10.71 -10.72
C TYR A 566 13.98 -10.04 -10.40
N LEU A 567 14.96 -10.06 -11.30
CA LEU A 567 16.21 -9.32 -11.10
C LEU A 567 15.96 -7.81 -11.06
N ASN A 568 15.16 -7.28 -12.01
CA ASN A 568 14.83 -5.87 -12.10
C ASN A 568 13.96 -5.41 -10.94
N PHE A 569 13.05 -6.26 -10.45
CA PHE A 569 12.19 -5.94 -9.31
C PHE A 569 12.95 -5.75 -7.98
N TYR A 570 14.18 -6.25 -7.86
CA TYR A 570 15.03 -6.11 -6.66
C TYR A 570 16.22 -5.17 -6.84
N GLN A 571 16.35 -4.50 -7.98
CA GLN A 571 17.31 -3.43 -8.20
C GLN A 571 16.74 -2.11 -7.68
#